data_AF-A0A7X7KHW2-F1
#
_entry.id   AF-A0A7X7KHW2-F1
#
_cell.length_a   1.000
_cell.length_b   1.000
_cell.length_c   1.000
_cell.angle_alpha   90.00
_cell.angle_beta   90.00
_cell.angle_gamma   90.00
#
_symmetry.space_group_name_H-M   'P 1'
#
loop_
_entity.id
_entity.type
_entity.pdbx_description
1 polymer ?
#
loop_
_entity_poly.entity_id
_entity_poly.type
_entity_poly.pdbx_seq_one_letter_code
_entity_poly.pdbx_strand_id
1 'polypeptide(L)' 'MTQIFDSVGQVIPVTVIQAGPCHVLQLRTKDRDGYEAVQLGFLDKPRRLASRSVRGHVAKLESKR' A
#
# COMPACT_ATOMS: atom_id res chain seq x y z
N MET A 1 -13.52 -8.83 12.84
CA MET A 1 -13.39 -10.30 12.69
C MET A 1 -14.73 -10.83 12.24
N THR A 2 -14.75 -11.73 11.26
CA THR A 2 -15.97 -12.34 10.73
C THR A 2 -15.76 -13.85 10.60
N GLN A 3 -16.80 -14.59 10.22
CA GLN A 3 -16.71 -16.03 9.99
C GLN A 3 -17.35 -16.38 8.66
N ILE A 4 -16.80 -17.38 7.97
CA ILE A 4 -17.32 -17.91 6.71
C ILE A 4 -17.69 -19.38 6.97
N PHE A 5 -18.83 -19.79 6.42
CA PHE A 5 -19.23 -21.20 6.39
C PHE A 5 -18.75 -21.83 5.09
N ASP A 6 -18.05 -22.95 5.19
CA ASP A 6 -17.67 -23.72 3.99
C ASP A 6 -18.85 -24.56 3.44
N SER A 7 -18.64 -25.24 2.32
CA SER A 7 -19.66 -26.08 1.67
C SER A 7 -20.06 -27.33 2.46
N VAL A 8 -19.31 -27.69 3.49
CA VAL A 8 -19.52 -28.84 4.39
C VAL A 8 -20.13 -28.39 5.73
N GLY A 9 -20.37 -27.08 5.90
CA GLY A 9 -20.96 -26.48 7.10
C GLY A 9 -19.96 -26.14 8.20
N GLN A 10 -18.64 -26.18 7.94
CA GLN A 10 -17.63 -25.80 8.93
C GLN A 10 -17.48 -24.28 9.06
N VAL A 11 -17.25 -23.81 10.28
CA VAL A 11 -17.05 -22.39 10.58
C VAL A 11 -15.57 -22.04 10.55
N ILE A 12 -15.18 -21.17 9.62
CA ILE A 12 -13.81 -20.66 9.50
C ILE A 12 -13.77 -19.21 9.98
N PRO A 13 -13.07 -18.90 11.09
CA PRO A 13 -12.87 -17.53 11.54
C PRO A 13 -11.89 -16.82 10.61
N VAL A 14 -12.27 -15.65 10.11
CA VAL A 14 -11.47 -14.86 9.17
C VAL A 14 -11.34 -13.41 9.63
N THR A 15 -10.20 -12.81 9.26
CA THR A 15 -9.94 -11.39 9.49
C THR A 15 -10.10 -10.64 8.18
N VAL A 16 -11.05 -9.73 8.12
CA VAL A 16 -11.22 -8.82 6.97
C VAL A 16 -10.12 -7.76 7.02
N ILE A 17 -9.32 -7.69 5.97
CA ILE A 17 -8.27 -6.67 5.80
C ILE A 17 -8.71 -5.70 4.72
N GLN A 18 -8.79 -4.41 5.06
CA GLN A 18 -9.01 -3.36 4.07
C GLN A 18 -7.70 -3.03 3.35
N ALA A 19 -7.51 -3.60 2.17
CA ALA A 19 -6.35 -3.38 1.33
C ALA A 19 -6.65 -2.34 0.24
N GLY A 20 -6.59 -1.05 0.57
CA GLY A 20 -6.30 -0.01 -0.43
C GLY A 20 -7.11 1.29 -0.33
N PRO A 21 -6.78 2.25 -1.23
CA PRO A 21 -5.90 2.11 -2.41
C PRO A 21 -4.40 1.94 -2.11
N CYS A 22 -3.70 1.12 -2.91
CA CYS A 22 -2.26 0.80 -2.80
C CYS A 22 -1.50 1.14 -4.09
N HIS A 23 -0.75 2.25 -4.15
CA HIS A 23 -0.02 2.69 -5.34
C HIS A 23 1.47 2.35 -5.26
N VAL A 24 2.10 1.98 -6.37
CA VAL A 24 3.55 1.79 -6.43
C VAL A 24 4.25 3.14 -6.46
N LEU A 25 5.10 3.40 -5.46
CA LEU A 25 5.84 4.65 -5.33
C LEU A 25 7.25 4.55 -5.89
N GLN A 26 7.95 3.46 -5.62
CA GLN A 26 9.34 3.30 -6.04
C GLN A 26 9.69 1.83 -6.19
N LEU A 27 10.39 1.51 -7.27
CA LEU A 27 11.04 0.22 -7.47
C LEU A 27 12.51 0.36 -7.06
N ARG A 28 12.96 -0.50 -6.14
CA ARG A 28 14.36 -0.62 -5.72
C ARG A 28 15.01 -1.80 -6.44
N THR A 29 16.20 -1.57 -6.97
CA THR A 29 16.97 -2.57 -7.73
C THR A 29 18.33 -2.79 -7.10
N LYS A 30 18.95 -3.96 -7.33
CA LYS A 30 20.27 -4.30 -6.78
C LYS A 30 21.33 -3.28 -7.18
N ASP A 31 21.33 -2.85 -8.44
CA ASP A 31 22.36 -1.97 -8.98
C ASP A 31 22.32 -0.56 -8.37
N ARG A 32 21.14 -0.05 -8.02
CA ARG A 32 20.96 1.30 -7.47
C ARG A 32 20.91 1.31 -5.95
N ASP A 33 20.21 0.35 -5.35
CA ASP A 33 19.86 0.37 -3.93
C ASP A 33 20.49 -0.79 -3.13
N GLY A 34 21.18 -1.72 -3.78
CA GLY A 34 21.82 -2.89 -3.15
C GLY A 34 20.88 -4.06 -2.87
N TYR A 35 19.58 -3.92 -3.19
CA TYR A 35 18.58 -4.98 -3.00
C TYR A 35 17.32 -4.76 -3.87
N GLU A 36 16.49 -5.80 -3.97
CA GLU A 36 15.21 -5.74 -4.67
C GLU A 36 14.07 -5.47 -3.69
N ALA A 37 13.29 -4.42 -3.95
CA ALA A 37 12.07 -4.15 -3.19
C ALA A 37 11.11 -3.23 -3.95
N VAL A 38 9.84 -3.28 -3.54
CA VAL A 38 8.78 -2.40 -4.04
C VAL A 38 8.26 -1.55 -2.89
N GLN A 39 8.27 -0.23 -3.06
CA GLN A 39 7.64 0.70 -2.13
C GLN A 39 6.20 0.92 -2.54
N LEU A 40 5.27 0.61 -1.62
CA LEU A 40 3.84 0.86 -1.79
C LEU A 40 3.38 2.02 -0.91
N GLY A 41 2.48 2.85 -1.45
CA GLY A 41 1.74 3.86 -0.71
C GLY A 41 0.34 3.37 -0.40
N PHE A 42 -0.09 3.50 0.85
CA PHE A 42 -1.44 3.13 1.32
C PHE A 42 -2.31 4.35 1.62
N LEU A 43 -3.55 4.40 1.09
CA LEU A 43 -4.55 5.48 1.23
C LEU A 43 -4.15 6.85 0.66
N ASP A 44 -5.09 7.74 0.40
CA ASP A 44 -4.72 9.10 0.01
C ASP A 44 -4.38 9.98 1.22
N LYS A 45 -3.36 10.82 1.07
CA LYS A 45 -2.98 11.82 2.07
C LYS A 45 -3.15 13.22 1.46
N PRO A 46 -3.92 14.13 2.07
CA PRO A 46 -4.06 15.49 1.59
C PRO A 46 -2.70 16.20 1.50
N ARG A 47 -2.42 16.82 0.35
CA ARG A 47 -1.13 17.48 0.05
C ARG A 47 -0.71 18.53 1.07
N ARG A 48 -1.66 19.22 1.72
CA ARG A 48 -1.37 20.19 2.81
C ARG A 48 -0.75 19.55 4.05
N LEU A 49 -1.06 18.28 4.31
CA LEU A 49 -0.55 17.52 5.46
C LEU A 49 0.77 16.79 5.17
N ALA A 50 1.25 16.84 3.93
CA ALA A 50 2.51 16.25 3.51
C ALA A 50 3.66 17.28 3.63
N SER A 51 4.80 16.82 4.16
CA SER A 51 6.01 17.65 4.22
C SER A 51 6.52 17.96 2.80
N ARG A 52 7.35 18.99 2.66
CA ARG A 52 7.91 19.38 1.36
C ARG A 52 8.73 18.25 0.71
N SER A 53 9.48 17.48 1.49
CA SER A 53 10.27 16.34 1.00
C SER A 53 9.39 15.22 0.46
N VAL A 54 8.33 14.85 1.18
CA VAL A 54 7.38 13.80 0.75
C VAL A 54 6.67 14.21 -0.54
N ARG A 55 6.25 15.47 -0.63
CA ARG A 55 5.65 16.02 -1.86
C ARG A 55 6.61 15.96 -3.05
N GLY A 56 7.89 16.23 -2.83
CA GLY A 56 8.94 16.12 -3.86
C GLY A 56 9.16 14.67 -4.30
N HIS A 57 9.15 13.73 -3.35
CA HIS A 57 9.32 12.29 -3.60
C HIS A 57 8.25 11.74 -4.55
N VAL A 58 6.99 12.13 -4.33
CA VAL A 58 5.85 11.64 -5.11
C VAL A 58 5.51 12.53 -6.32
N ALA A 59 6.19 13.66 -6.52
CA ALA A 59 5.86 14.64 -7.56
C ALA A 59 5.99 14.10 -9.00
N LYS A 60 6.86 13.11 -9.22
CA LYS A 60 7.05 12.46 -10.53
C LYS A 60 6.02 11.37 -10.83
N LEU A 61 5.23 10.99 -9.82
CA LEU A 61 4.18 10.00 -9.93
C LEU A 61 2.84 10.75 -9.99
N GLU A 62 1.83 10.16 -10.62
CA GLU A 62 0.46 10.65 -10.51
C GLU A 62 -0.15 10.32 -9.12
N SER A 63 0.53 10.75 -8.06
CA SER A 63 0.03 10.63 -6.68
C SER A 63 -0.47 11.98 -6.20
N LYS A 64 -1.70 12.00 -5.66
CA LYS A 64 -2.35 13.21 -5.13
C LYS A 64 -1.76 13.72 -3.79
N ARG A 65 -0.61 13.19 -3.38
CA ARG A 65 0.04 13.44 -2.07
C ARG A 65 1.03 14.62 -2.06
#